data_AF-A0A0F5VW90-F1
#
_entry.id   AF-A0A0F5VW90-F1
#
_cell.length_a   1.000
_cell.length_b   1.000
_cell.length_c   1.000
_cell.angle_alpha   90.00
_cell.angle_beta   90.00
_cell.angle_gamma   90.00
#
_symmetry.space_group_name_H-M   'P 1'
#
loop_
_entity.id
_entity.type
_entity.pdbx_description
1 polymer ?
#
loop_
_entity_poly.entity_id
_entity_poly.type
_entity_poly.pdbx_seq_one_letter_code
_entity_poly.pdbx_strand_id
1 'polypeptide(L)'
;MTRLPLQAVLFDMDGTLVDTERLWWEAVEEVAGRTLTEADQPEVLGRAVEDTAAWLSAATGTPAAELADALHREFADRVRTGIVPRPGALDLLGALAREGVPTALVTASPRAVADTVLEALGAERFAVSVTADDTPRTKPAPDPYLAACRALGVDPAACVAVEDTETGVASAEAAGCAVLAVPSLAPIEAAPGRTVLAGLEGVTVGRIRSLLPYRLRVMTWNLWYGGTEVHDHRAKQLKVIAETEVDVVGLQETYGTAAQELAEALGWYHHRAGVNLGIISRHPITDTFGDPEVGFYGAAGVRVRVAEGAEADVWTVHLDYESYGPYVPSAAHEGVRLAQMRDALDRIDESVPVALVGDFNTPSHLDWPDIEWPVTKAAEEAGFVDSYRQAHPDPVAEPGHTWSPVQAAPEPHDRIDFVLHRGLRVIDSRTYVSGTPRTWPDVEDNDWPSDHAAVITTFSLGSGAGTV
;
A
#
# COMPACT_ATOMS: atom_id res chain seq x y z
N MET A 1 -9.69 -13.73 4.97
CA MET A 1 -8.99 -12.46 5.22
C MET A 1 -7.85 -12.38 4.24
N THR A 2 -7.83 -11.36 3.40
CA THR A 2 -6.82 -11.22 2.33
C THR A 2 -5.78 -10.19 2.77
N ARG A 3 -4.56 -10.64 3.02
CA ARG A 3 -3.39 -9.74 3.08
C ARG A 3 -2.93 -9.40 1.68
N LEU A 4 -2.11 -8.36 1.52
CA LEU A 4 -1.38 -8.18 0.27
C LEU A 4 -0.55 -9.43 -0.04
N PRO A 5 -0.42 -9.80 -1.32
CA PRO A 5 0.47 -10.90 -1.72
C PRO A 5 1.92 -10.49 -1.45
N LEU A 6 2.72 -11.39 -0.86
CA LEU A 6 4.15 -11.14 -0.67
C LEU A 6 4.87 -11.13 -2.03
N GLN A 7 5.40 -9.98 -2.41
CA GLN A 7 6.11 -9.79 -3.67
C GLN A 7 7.63 -9.95 -3.52
N ALA A 8 8.21 -9.55 -2.38
CA ALA A 8 9.63 -9.74 -2.10
C ALA A 8 9.95 -9.64 -0.60
N VAL A 9 11.13 -10.14 -0.23
CA VAL A 9 11.74 -9.90 1.09
C VAL A 9 13.07 -9.17 0.91
N LEU A 10 13.24 -8.05 1.60
CA LEU A 10 14.39 -7.16 1.49
C LEU A 10 15.21 -7.29 2.77
N PHE A 11 16.39 -7.88 2.69
CA PHE A 11 17.22 -8.13 3.87
C PHE A 11 18.29 -7.05 3.99
N ASP A 12 18.40 -6.46 5.17
CA ASP A 12 19.68 -5.90 5.58
C ASP A 12 20.75 -6.99 5.71
N MET A 13 22.02 -6.57 5.68
CA MET A 13 23.18 -7.46 5.72
C MET A 13 23.76 -7.60 7.13
N ASP A 14 24.21 -6.48 7.69
CA ASP A 14 25.08 -6.39 8.85
C ASP A 14 24.25 -6.56 10.13
N GLY A 15 24.55 -7.56 10.97
CA GLY A 15 23.74 -7.87 12.16
C GLY A 15 22.41 -8.58 11.86
N THR A 16 21.88 -8.43 10.64
CA THR A 16 20.66 -9.11 10.16
C THR A 16 20.94 -10.50 9.57
N LEU A 17 21.73 -10.59 8.50
CA LEU A 17 22.05 -11.86 7.83
C LEU A 17 23.38 -12.45 8.29
N VAL A 18 24.34 -11.61 8.65
CA VAL A 18 25.68 -12.00 9.07
C VAL A 18 26.11 -11.23 10.31
N ASP A 19 26.87 -11.87 11.18
CA ASP A 19 27.46 -11.23 12.35
C ASP A 19 28.78 -10.52 11.97
N THR A 20 28.65 -9.35 11.32
CA THR A 20 29.80 -8.52 10.94
C THR A 20 30.30 -7.65 12.09
N GLU A 21 29.46 -7.39 13.10
CA GLU A 21 29.86 -6.62 14.28
C GLU A 21 30.91 -7.33 15.11
N ARG A 22 30.81 -8.66 15.28
CA ARG A 22 31.88 -9.45 15.91
C ARG A 22 33.19 -9.31 15.14
N LEU A 23 33.15 -9.35 13.81
CA LEU A 23 34.35 -9.21 12.97
C LEU A 23 34.94 -7.80 13.06
N TRP A 24 34.09 -6.77 13.14
CA TRP A 24 34.50 -5.39 13.35
C TRP A 24 35.13 -5.19 14.72
N TRP A 25 34.53 -5.73 15.78
CA TRP A 25 35.06 -5.68 17.14
C TRP A 25 36.46 -6.29 17.20
N GLU A 26 36.62 -7.49 16.66
CA GLU A 26 37.91 -8.18 16.65
C GLU A 26 38.95 -7.44 15.77
N ALA A 27 38.53 -6.78 14.69
CA ALA A 27 39.42 -5.95 13.87
C ALA A 27 39.93 -4.73 14.65
N VAL A 28 39.04 -4.08 15.42
CA VAL A 28 39.41 -2.94 16.26
C VAL A 28 40.32 -3.38 17.40
N GLU A 29 40.10 -4.54 18.01
CA GLU A 29 41.01 -5.12 19.02
C GLU A 29 42.42 -5.34 18.48
N GLU A 30 42.52 -5.90 17.27
CA GLU A 30 43.81 -6.15 16.60
C GLU A 30 44.53 -4.83 16.32
N VAL A 31 43.85 -3.85 15.72
CA VAL A 31 44.45 -2.54 15.39
C VAL A 31 44.76 -1.73 16.65
N ALA A 32 43.95 -1.83 17.71
CA ALA A 32 44.20 -1.19 18.99
C ALA A 32 45.34 -1.86 19.77
N GLY A 33 45.69 -3.11 19.44
CA GLY A 33 46.67 -3.90 20.17
C GLY A 33 46.24 -4.23 21.60
N ARG A 34 44.93 -4.18 21.89
CA ARG A 34 44.36 -4.48 23.22
C ARG A 34 42.97 -5.08 23.08
N THR A 35 42.58 -5.86 24.07
CA THR A 35 41.18 -6.29 24.25
C THR A 35 40.31 -5.06 24.55
N LEU A 36 39.16 -4.99 23.89
CA LEU A 36 38.14 -3.99 24.13
C LEU A 36 37.20 -4.46 25.26
N THR A 37 36.51 -3.50 25.88
CA THR A 37 35.55 -3.75 26.96
C THR A 37 34.20 -3.13 26.62
N GLU A 38 33.15 -3.45 27.38
CA GLU A 38 31.82 -2.83 27.21
C GLU A 38 31.88 -1.29 27.23
N ALA A 39 32.84 -0.69 27.94
CA ALA A 39 33.03 0.77 27.97
C ALA A 39 33.49 1.35 26.62
N ASP A 40 34.10 0.54 25.76
CA ASP A 40 34.55 0.95 24.42
C ASP A 40 33.41 0.84 23.38
N GLN A 41 32.33 0.13 23.69
CA GLN A 41 31.23 -0.15 22.76
C GLN A 41 30.66 1.09 22.08
N PRO A 42 30.37 2.21 22.78
CA PRO A 42 29.82 3.42 22.15
C PRO A 42 30.78 4.07 21.15
N GLU A 43 32.08 3.79 21.25
CA GLU A 43 33.11 4.39 20.41
C GLU A 43 33.44 3.51 19.19
N VAL A 44 32.99 2.25 19.19
CA VAL A 44 33.35 1.22 18.22
C VAL A 44 32.16 0.75 17.38
N LEU A 45 31.01 0.46 18.00
CA LEU A 45 29.84 -0.06 17.31
C LEU A 45 28.92 1.07 16.83
N GLY A 46 28.38 0.92 15.62
CA GLY A 46 27.44 1.90 15.03
C GLY A 46 28.07 3.23 14.60
N ARG A 47 29.40 3.32 14.51
CA ARG A 47 30.14 4.52 14.07
C ARG A 47 30.84 4.32 12.75
N ALA A 48 31.14 5.41 12.06
CA ALA A 48 32.00 5.38 10.90
C ALA A 48 33.40 4.86 11.27
N VAL A 49 34.09 4.25 10.30
CA VAL A 49 35.47 3.75 10.50
C VAL A 49 36.39 4.89 10.91
N GLU A 50 36.22 6.06 10.30
CA GLU A 50 37.00 7.27 10.56
C GLU A 50 36.82 7.80 11.97
N ASP A 51 35.60 7.68 12.51
CA ASP A 51 35.28 8.08 13.88
C ASP A 51 35.97 7.17 14.90
N THR A 52 35.90 5.85 14.65
CA THR A 52 36.59 4.84 15.47
C THR A 52 38.11 5.03 15.40
N ALA A 53 38.64 5.32 14.20
CA ALA A 53 40.05 5.62 14.00
C ALA A 53 40.49 6.90 14.73
N ALA A 54 39.66 7.95 14.74
CA ALA A 54 39.93 9.18 15.47
C ALA A 54 39.96 8.95 16.99
N TRP A 55 39.06 8.13 17.52
CA TRP A 55 39.05 7.71 18.92
C TRP A 55 40.33 6.93 19.28
N LEU A 56 40.70 5.92 18.49
CA LEU A 56 41.96 5.17 18.66
C LEU A 56 43.18 6.09 18.56
N SER A 57 43.14 7.06 17.65
CA SER A 57 44.21 8.05 17.45
C SER A 57 44.43 8.86 18.73
N ALA A 58 43.34 9.31 19.37
CA ALA A 58 43.41 10.04 20.62
C ALA A 58 44.00 9.19 21.77
N ALA A 59 43.76 7.88 21.76
CA ALA A 59 44.26 6.97 22.78
C ALA A 59 45.73 6.55 22.57
N THR A 60 46.19 6.43 21.32
CA THR A 60 47.48 5.82 20.96
C THR A 60 48.53 6.83 20.47
N GLY A 61 48.10 8.00 19.98
CA GLY A 61 48.96 8.98 19.31
C GLY A 61 49.28 8.66 17.84
N THR A 62 48.81 7.52 17.30
CA THR A 62 48.95 7.16 15.89
C THR A 62 48.03 8.03 15.03
N PRO A 63 48.44 8.50 13.84
CA PRO A 63 47.57 9.32 12.98
C PRO A 63 46.26 8.61 12.60
N ALA A 64 45.12 9.30 12.74
CA ALA A 64 43.80 8.73 12.47
C ALA A 64 43.66 8.15 11.06
N ALA A 65 44.26 8.78 10.04
CA ALA A 65 44.22 8.27 8.67
C ALA A 65 44.92 6.91 8.52
N GLU A 66 46.05 6.69 9.22
CA GLU A 66 46.76 5.41 9.20
C GLU A 66 45.96 4.31 9.91
N LEU A 67 45.30 4.66 11.03
CA LEU A 67 44.41 3.75 11.75
C LEU A 67 43.17 3.41 10.93
N ALA A 68 42.57 4.37 10.22
CA ALA A 68 41.43 4.13 9.35
C ALA A 68 41.80 3.14 8.22
N ASP A 69 42.95 3.35 7.56
CA ASP A 69 43.47 2.43 6.55
C ASP A 69 43.73 1.03 7.12
N ALA A 70 44.26 0.93 8.34
CA ALA A 70 44.49 -0.35 9.02
C ALA A 70 43.17 -1.06 9.36
N LEU A 71 42.20 -0.33 9.92
CA LEU A 71 40.87 -0.84 10.25
C LEU A 71 40.13 -1.34 9.01
N HIS A 72 40.13 -0.57 7.91
CA HIS A 72 39.52 -1.01 6.66
C HIS A 72 40.14 -2.31 6.13
N ARG A 73 41.48 -2.44 6.17
CA ARG A 73 42.17 -3.66 5.74
C ARG A 73 41.85 -4.86 6.63
N GLU A 74 42.00 -4.70 7.94
CA GLU A 74 41.79 -5.78 8.90
C GLU A 74 40.33 -6.28 8.87
N PHE A 75 39.37 -5.35 8.82
CA PHE A 75 37.97 -5.70 8.71
C PHE A 75 37.66 -6.43 7.39
N ALA A 76 38.15 -5.94 6.26
CA ALA A 76 37.95 -6.60 4.97
C ALA A 76 38.55 -8.02 4.94
N ASP A 77 39.73 -8.22 5.54
CA ASP A 77 40.38 -9.53 5.63
C ASP A 77 39.58 -10.52 6.47
N ARG A 78 39.02 -10.06 7.60
CA ARG A 78 38.12 -10.86 8.46
C ARG A 78 36.81 -11.18 7.79
N VAL A 79 36.18 -10.23 7.10
CA VAL A 79 34.95 -10.50 6.34
C VAL A 79 35.20 -11.60 5.31
N ARG A 80 36.30 -11.56 4.55
CA ARG A 80 36.59 -12.61 3.55
C ARG A 80 36.73 -14.04 4.10
N THR A 81 37.08 -14.20 5.37
CA THR A 81 37.43 -15.52 5.94
C THR A 81 36.56 -15.96 7.11
N GLY A 82 35.81 -15.03 7.70
CA GLY A 82 35.14 -15.21 8.99
C GLY A 82 33.64 -14.91 8.98
N ILE A 83 33.00 -14.73 7.82
CA ILE A 83 31.55 -14.55 7.72
C ILE A 83 30.83 -15.73 8.37
N VAL A 84 30.04 -15.42 9.39
CA VAL A 84 29.15 -16.37 10.06
C VAL A 84 27.72 -15.88 9.82
N PRO A 85 26.89 -16.66 9.08
CA PRO A 85 25.48 -16.36 8.95
C PRO A 85 24.78 -16.35 10.31
N ARG A 86 23.88 -15.39 10.51
CA ARG A 86 23.03 -15.33 11.70
C ARG A 86 22.16 -16.59 11.77
N PRO A 87 21.91 -17.15 12.97
CA PRO A 87 21.08 -18.34 13.10
C PRO A 87 19.70 -18.17 12.44
N GLY A 88 19.30 -19.15 11.61
CA GLY A 88 18.05 -19.12 10.83
C GLY A 88 18.11 -18.33 9.51
N ALA A 89 19.14 -17.53 9.24
CA ALA A 89 19.23 -16.72 8.02
C ALA A 89 19.22 -17.57 6.73
N LEU A 90 20.10 -18.57 6.65
CA LEU A 90 20.18 -19.46 5.49
C LEU A 90 18.92 -20.32 5.31
N ASP A 91 18.29 -20.74 6.41
CA ASP A 91 17.06 -21.52 6.37
C ASP A 91 15.89 -20.69 5.82
N LEU A 92 15.76 -19.44 6.25
CA LEU A 92 14.75 -18.52 5.74
C LEU A 92 14.98 -18.19 4.26
N LEU A 93 16.21 -17.85 3.88
CA LEU A 93 16.57 -17.62 2.46
C LEU A 93 16.26 -18.85 1.59
N GLY A 94 16.61 -20.05 2.07
CA GLY A 94 16.29 -21.31 1.40
C GLY A 94 14.79 -21.57 1.30
N ALA A 95 14.00 -21.19 2.30
CA ALA A 95 12.55 -21.31 2.28
C ALA A 95 11.90 -20.36 1.29
N LEU A 96 12.35 -19.11 1.24
CA LEU A 96 11.89 -18.11 0.28
C LEU A 96 12.18 -18.54 -1.16
N ALA A 97 13.38 -19.03 -1.43
CA ALA A 97 13.76 -19.55 -2.74
C ALA A 97 12.87 -20.74 -3.19
N ARG A 98 12.58 -21.68 -2.29
CA ARG A 98 11.67 -22.82 -2.58
C ARG A 98 10.24 -22.39 -2.91
N GLU A 99 9.78 -21.28 -2.33
CA GLU A 99 8.45 -20.71 -2.61
C GLU A 99 8.47 -19.70 -3.77
N GLY A 100 9.61 -19.48 -4.42
CA GLY A 100 9.76 -18.55 -5.53
C GLY A 100 9.58 -17.09 -5.14
N VAL A 101 9.81 -16.74 -3.87
CA VAL A 101 9.73 -15.36 -3.39
C VAL A 101 11.09 -14.67 -3.65
N PRO A 102 11.14 -13.63 -4.50
CA PRO A 102 12.36 -12.86 -4.72
C PRO A 102 12.91 -12.27 -3.44
N THR A 103 14.24 -12.24 -3.31
CA THR A 103 14.91 -11.56 -2.21
C THR A 103 15.89 -10.52 -2.73
N ALA A 104 16.08 -9.45 -1.97
CA ALA A 104 17.13 -8.47 -2.21
C ALA A 104 17.98 -8.26 -0.97
N LEU A 105 19.26 -7.98 -1.17
CA LEU A 105 20.15 -7.44 -0.14
C LEU A 105 20.10 -5.92 -0.17
N VAL A 106 19.96 -5.25 0.97
CA VAL A 106 19.91 -3.79 1.10
C VAL A 106 20.78 -3.34 2.27
N THR A 107 22.01 -2.90 1.99
CA THR A 107 23.01 -2.57 3.02
C THR A 107 23.56 -1.15 2.89
N ALA A 108 23.99 -0.58 4.03
CA ALA A 108 24.78 0.65 4.08
C ALA A 108 26.29 0.40 3.92
N SER A 109 26.71 -0.85 3.71
CA SER A 109 28.09 -1.23 3.44
C SER A 109 28.49 -0.94 1.98
N PRO A 110 29.79 -0.69 1.69
CA PRO A 110 30.30 -0.55 0.33
C PRO A 110 30.14 -1.84 -0.50
N ARG A 111 30.06 -1.69 -1.82
CA ARG A 111 29.88 -2.79 -2.79
C ARG A 111 30.86 -3.95 -2.58
N ALA A 112 32.14 -3.67 -2.40
CA ALA A 112 33.16 -4.70 -2.23
C ALA A 112 32.93 -5.62 -1.01
N VAL A 113 32.39 -5.05 0.09
CA VAL A 113 32.06 -5.81 1.29
C VAL A 113 30.81 -6.65 1.05
N ALA A 114 29.77 -6.04 0.46
CA ALA A 114 28.52 -6.73 0.13
C ALA A 114 28.74 -7.92 -0.81
N ASP A 115 29.58 -7.77 -1.84
CA ASP A 115 29.87 -8.84 -2.80
C ASP A 115 30.56 -10.04 -2.11
N THR A 116 31.48 -9.78 -1.17
CA THR A 116 32.11 -10.83 -0.36
C THR A 116 31.09 -11.59 0.50
N VAL A 117 30.14 -10.87 1.10
CA VAL A 117 29.07 -11.48 1.90
C VAL A 117 28.10 -12.28 1.03
N LEU A 118 27.73 -11.76 -0.14
CA LEU A 118 26.89 -12.46 -1.10
C LEU A 118 27.52 -13.78 -1.54
N GLU A 119 28.83 -13.79 -1.83
CA GLU A 119 29.55 -15.03 -2.16
C GLU A 119 29.45 -16.07 -1.04
N ALA A 120 29.60 -15.66 0.22
CA ALA A 120 29.52 -16.55 1.37
C ALA A 120 28.10 -17.07 1.63
N LEU A 121 27.08 -16.24 1.40
CA LEU A 121 25.66 -16.61 1.61
C LEU A 121 25.06 -17.38 0.41
N GLY A 122 25.69 -17.31 -0.75
CA GLY A 122 25.16 -17.79 -2.03
C GLY A 122 24.45 -16.65 -2.77
N ALA A 123 25.18 -15.97 -3.66
CA ALA A 123 24.71 -14.81 -4.39
C ALA A 123 23.45 -15.10 -5.23
N GLU A 124 23.28 -16.35 -5.68
CA GLU A 124 22.12 -16.81 -6.43
C GLU A 124 20.80 -16.74 -5.65
N ARG A 125 20.85 -16.57 -4.33
CA ARG A 125 19.68 -16.42 -3.47
C ARG A 125 19.04 -15.03 -3.58
N PHE A 126 19.81 -14.05 -4.06
CA PHE A 126 19.40 -12.65 -4.14
C PHE A 126 19.21 -12.27 -5.60
N ALA A 127 18.01 -11.79 -5.94
CA ALA A 127 17.71 -11.29 -7.27
C ALA A 127 18.33 -9.90 -7.51
N VAL A 128 18.50 -9.11 -6.44
CA VAL A 128 19.05 -7.75 -6.47
C VAL A 128 19.90 -7.51 -5.21
N SER A 129 20.92 -6.68 -5.32
CA SER A 129 21.65 -6.14 -4.17
C SER A 129 21.82 -4.63 -4.30
N VAL A 130 21.45 -3.88 -3.27
CA VAL A 130 21.61 -2.43 -3.15
C VAL A 130 22.55 -2.14 -2.00
N THR A 131 23.55 -1.31 -2.26
CA THR A 131 24.65 -0.97 -1.35
C THR A 131 24.73 0.54 -1.18
N ALA A 132 25.62 1.03 -0.31
CA ALA A 132 25.85 2.47 -0.14
C ALA A 132 26.20 3.19 -1.45
N ASP A 133 26.84 2.48 -2.38
CA ASP A 133 27.33 3.04 -3.65
C ASP A 133 26.21 3.23 -4.69
N ASP A 134 25.03 2.62 -4.50
CA ASP A 134 23.95 2.61 -5.48
C ASP A 134 22.90 3.71 -5.27
N THR A 135 22.95 4.39 -4.11
CA THR A 135 21.95 5.40 -3.75
C THR A 135 22.56 6.69 -3.25
N PRO A 136 22.06 7.87 -3.67
CA PRO A 136 22.59 9.16 -3.21
C PRO A 136 22.45 9.39 -1.71
N ARG A 137 21.44 8.78 -1.08
CA ARG A 137 21.17 8.87 0.36
C ARG A 137 21.03 7.46 0.91
N THR A 138 21.81 7.14 1.93
CA THR A 138 21.72 5.86 2.64
C THR A 138 20.68 5.92 3.78
N LYS A 139 20.50 4.81 4.49
CA LYS A 139 19.65 4.69 5.69
C LYS A 139 19.99 5.85 6.67
N PRO A 140 18.99 6.57 7.23
CA PRO A 140 17.57 6.24 7.33
C PRO A 140 16.71 6.73 6.16
N ALA A 141 17.30 7.29 5.10
CA ALA A 141 16.52 7.67 3.92
C ALA A 141 15.91 6.41 3.26
N PRO A 142 14.70 6.49 2.66
CA PRO A 142 14.04 5.32 2.06
C PRO A 142 14.66 4.85 0.75
N ASP A 143 15.59 5.64 0.18
CA ASP A 143 16.16 5.46 -1.15
C ASP A 143 16.71 4.03 -1.41
N PRO A 144 17.42 3.36 -0.48
CA PRO A 144 17.93 2.00 -0.70
C PRO A 144 16.83 0.96 -0.90
N TYR A 145 15.80 0.98 -0.06
CA TYR A 145 14.66 0.06 -0.17
C TYR A 145 13.81 0.34 -1.41
N LEU A 146 13.56 1.61 -1.71
CA LEU A 146 12.85 2.00 -2.93
C LEU A 146 13.63 1.59 -4.20
N ALA A 147 14.97 1.66 -4.16
CA ALA A 147 15.81 1.19 -5.26
C ALA A 147 15.71 -0.32 -5.46
N ALA A 148 15.73 -1.10 -4.37
CA ALA A 148 15.54 -2.55 -4.42
C ALA A 148 14.17 -2.93 -4.99
N CYS A 149 13.09 -2.29 -4.51
CA CYS A 149 11.74 -2.51 -5.04
C CYS A 149 11.63 -2.18 -6.53
N ARG A 150 12.19 -1.04 -6.97
CA ARG A 150 12.20 -0.67 -8.40
C ARG A 150 12.95 -1.68 -9.25
N ALA A 151 14.11 -2.14 -8.80
CA ALA A 151 14.91 -3.13 -9.53
C ALA A 151 14.20 -4.49 -9.64
N LEU A 152 13.42 -4.87 -8.64
CA LEU A 152 12.59 -6.08 -8.65
C LEU A 152 11.25 -5.91 -9.38
N GLY A 153 10.80 -4.68 -9.64
CA GLY A 153 9.49 -4.40 -10.22
C GLY A 153 8.32 -4.70 -9.27
N VAL A 154 8.51 -4.46 -7.97
CA VAL A 154 7.55 -4.76 -6.91
C VAL A 154 7.10 -3.50 -6.15
N ASP A 155 5.92 -3.54 -5.55
CA ASP A 155 5.40 -2.48 -4.68
C ASP A 155 5.98 -2.65 -3.27
N PRO A 156 6.61 -1.61 -2.67
CA PRO A 156 7.08 -1.68 -1.29
C PRO A 156 5.98 -2.07 -0.28
N ALA A 157 4.70 -1.71 -0.49
CA ALA A 157 3.60 -2.12 0.39
C ALA A 157 3.41 -3.65 0.48
N ALA A 158 3.84 -4.36 -0.57
CA ALA A 158 3.78 -5.81 -0.69
C ALA A 158 5.13 -6.50 -0.36
N CYS A 159 6.07 -5.75 0.22
CA CYS A 159 7.38 -6.24 0.62
C CYS A 159 7.53 -6.28 2.15
N VAL A 160 8.36 -7.19 2.62
CA VAL A 160 8.82 -7.23 4.01
C VAL A 160 10.30 -6.94 4.05
N ALA A 161 10.70 -5.90 4.78
CA ALA A 161 12.10 -5.65 5.11
C ALA A 161 12.48 -6.38 6.40
N VAL A 162 13.67 -6.95 6.45
CA VAL A 162 14.25 -7.58 7.64
C VAL A 162 15.47 -6.75 8.05
N GLU A 163 15.45 -6.23 9.28
CA GLU A 163 16.40 -5.23 9.77
C GLU A 163 16.75 -5.48 11.24
N ASP A 164 17.93 -5.04 11.67
CA ASP A 164 18.41 -5.18 13.04
C ASP A 164 18.65 -3.83 13.76
N THR A 165 18.62 -2.71 13.03
CA THR A 165 18.86 -1.36 13.56
C THR A 165 17.66 -0.41 13.41
N GLU A 166 17.49 0.55 14.31
CA GLU A 166 16.44 1.57 14.20
C GLU A 166 16.57 2.43 12.93
N THR A 167 17.80 2.69 12.49
CA THR A 167 18.07 3.49 11.28
C THR A 167 17.61 2.76 10.03
N GLY A 168 17.84 1.45 9.98
CA GLY A 168 17.39 0.60 8.88
C GLY A 168 15.88 0.36 8.89
N VAL A 169 15.30 0.11 10.07
CA VAL A 169 13.85 0.07 10.28
C VAL A 169 13.18 1.36 9.77
N ALA A 170 13.68 2.53 10.16
CA ALA A 170 13.12 3.82 9.73
C ALA A 170 13.22 4.01 8.20
N SER A 171 14.29 3.53 7.58
CA SER A 171 14.45 3.54 6.11
C SER A 171 13.41 2.67 5.41
N ALA A 172 13.19 1.44 5.90
CA ALA A 172 12.21 0.51 5.35
C ALA A 172 10.76 0.99 5.53
N GLU A 173 10.43 1.52 6.72
CA GLU A 173 9.12 2.10 7.03
C GLU A 173 8.84 3.32 6.14
N ALA A 174 9.82 4.22 5.97
CA ALA A 174 9.70 5.39 5.09
C ALA A 174 9.57 5.00 3.60
N ALA A 175 10.11 3.85 3.19
CA ALA A 175 9.89 3.29 1.87
C ALA A 175 8.49 2.66 1.72
N GLY A 176 7.78 2.44 2.84
CA GLY A 176 6.45 1.87 2.90
C GLY A 176 6.43 0.34 2.96
N CYS A 177 7.52 -0.30 3.38
CA CYS A 177 7.57 -1.75 3.60
C CYS A 177 6.97 -2.12 4.96
N ALA A 178 6.45 -3.35 5.09
CA ALA A 178 6.30 -3.96 6.41
C ALA A 178 7.69 -4.35 6.94
N VAL A 179 7.90 -4.32 8.25
CA VAL A 179 9.21 -4.56 8.84
C VAL A 179 9.18 -5.71 9.84
N LEU A 180 10.13 -6.64 9.67
CA LEU A 180 10.56 -7.60 10.67
C LEU A 180 11.88 -7.11 11.27
N ALA A 181 11.82 -6.53 12.47
CA ALA A 181 12.99 -6.17 13.23
C ALA A 181 13.54 -7.39 13.99
N VAL A 182 14.84 -7.63 13.89
CA VAL A 182 15.60 -8.67 14.59
C VAL A 182 16.82 -8.04 15.29
N PRO A 183 16.60 -7.31 16.41
CA PRO A 183 17.64 -6.52 17.06
C PRO A 183 18.94 -7.29 17.32
N SER A 184 20.07 -6.69 16.94
CA SER A 184 21.43 -7.22 17.17
C SER A 184 22.03 -6.68 18.47
N LEU A 185 22.09 -5.35 18.61
CA LEU A 185 22.69 -4.65 19.76
C LEU A 185 21.67 -3.86 20.58
N ALA A 186 21.01 -2.90 19.92
CA ALA A 186 20.10 -1.97 20.56
C ALA A 186 18.67 -2.48 20.46
N PRO A 187 17.86 -2.38 21.53
CA PRO A 187 16.47 -2.78 21.48
C PRO A 187 15.71 -1.95 20.44
N ILE A 188 14.76 -2.59 19.77
CA ILE A 188 13.81 -1.94 18.86
C ILE A 188 12.41 -2.24 19.39
N GLU A 189 11.62 -1.18 19.59
CA GLU A 189 10.24 -1.32 20.07
C GLU A 189 9.30 -1.80 18.97
N ALA A 190 8.24 -2.54 19.28
CA ALA A 190 7.21 -2.85 18.28
C ALA A 190 6.39 -1.60 17.91
N ALA A 191 5.88 -1.54 16.68
CA ALA A 191 5.02 -0.46 16.20
C ALA A 191 4.04 -0.96 15.11
N PRO A 192 2.99 -0.21 14.75
CA PRO A 192 2.16 -0.56 13.59
C PRO A 192 3.04 -0.74 12.34
N GLY A 193 2.89 -1.88 11.64
CA GLY A 193 3.74 -2.23 10.49
C GLY A 193 5.12 -2.79 10.84
N ARG A 194 5.53 -2.80 12.13
CA ARG A 194 6.81 -3.31 12.62
C ARG A 194 6.63 -4.41 13.66
N THR A 195 7.06 -5.61 13.31
CA THR A 195 7.12 -6.76 14.22
C THR A 195 8.55 -6.99 14.68
N VAL A 196 8.75 -7.21 15.97
CA VAL A 196 10.08 -7.47 16.55
C VAL A 196 10.17 -8.94 16.94
N LEU A 197 11.24 -9.63 16.54
CA LEU A 197 11.60 -10.98 16.97
C LEU A 197 13.03 -11.00 17.51
N ALA A 198 13.37 -11.98 18.35
CA ALA A 198 14.72 -12.12 18.89
C ALA A 198 15.77 -12.56 17.85
N GLY A 199 15.34 -13.10 16.71
CA GLY A 199 16.22 -13.61 15.66
C GLY A 199 15.43 -14.26 14.52
N LEU A 200 16.14 -14.87 13.57
CA LEU A 200 15.55 -15.50 12.38
C LEU A 200 15.24 -16.99 12.55
N GLU A 201 15.63 -17.59 13.67
CA GLU A 201 15.37 -18.98 13.98
C GLU A 201 13.86 -19.28 14.02
N GLY A 202 13.41 -20.28 13.26
CA GLY A 202 12.00 -20.67 13.20
C GLY A 202 11.09 -19.68 12.45
N VAL A 203 11.62 -18.60 11.87
CA VAL A 203 10.85 -17.70 11.01
C VAL A 203 10.49 -18.44 9.71
N THR A 204 9.19 -18.50 9.42
CA THR A 204 8.66 -19.16 8.22
C THR A 204 8.18 -18.16 7.18
N VAL A 205 8.09 -18.56 5.91
CA VAL A 205 7.48 -17.72 4.85
C VAL A 205 6.03 -17.37 5.19
N GLY A 206 5.29 -18.29 5.84
CA GLY A 206 3.94 -18.01 6.36
C GLY A 206 3.93 -16.89 7.41
N ARG A 207 4.93 -16.85 8.30
CA ARG A 207 5.11 -15.75 9.25
C ARG A 207 5.41 -14.44 8.52
N ILE A 208 6.31 -14.43 7.54
CA ILE A 208 6.61 -13.24 6.72
C ILE A 208 5.35 -12.71 6.03
N ARG A 209 4.56 -13.58 5.36
CA ARG A 209 3.28 -13.20 4.75
C ARG A 209 2.29 -12.61 5.75
N SER A 210 2.33 -13.04 7.01
CA SER A 210 1.46 -12.51 8.06
C SER A 210 1.81 -11.08 8.51
N LEU A 211 2.98 -10.56 8.13
CA LEU A 211 3.41 -9.20 8.48
C LEU A 211 2.82 -8.15 7.53
N LEU A 212 2.48 -8.54 6.31
CA LEU A 212 1.93 -7.64 5.29
C LEU A 212 0.58 -7.06 5.70
N PRO A 213 0.26 -5.81 5.31
CA PRO A 213 -1.03 -5.21 5.59
C PRO A 213 -2.18 -5.99 4.95
N TYR A 214 -3.39 -5.74 5.46
CA TYR A 214 -4.60 -6.28 4.86
C TYR A 214 -4.91 -5.57 3.54
N ARG A 215 -5.49 -6.31 2.60
CA ARG A 215 -5.99 -5.77 1.33
C ARG A 215 -7.48 -5.49 1.48
N LEU A 216 -7.90 -4.30 1.07
CA LEU A 216 -9.31 -3.94 0.92
C LEU A 216 -9.54 -3.41 -0.50
N ARG A 217 -10.25 -4.16 -1.33
CA ARG A 217 -10.63 -3.73 -2.68
C ARG A 217 -12.06 -3.19 -2.67
N VAL A 218 -12.21 -1.90 -2.93
CA VAL A 218 -13.49 -1.19 -2.93
C VAL A 218 -13.89 -0.84 -4.36
N MET A 219 -15.16 -1.04 -4.69
CA MET A 219 -15.75 -0.70 -5.98
C MET A 219 -16.90 0.28 -5.80
N THR A 220 -16.99 1.28 -6.69
CA THR A 220 -18.23 2.04 -6.90
C THR A 220 -18.91 1.54 -8.17
N TRP A 221 -20.24 1.42 -8.16
CA TRP A 221 -20.97 1.00 -9.34
C TRP A 221 -22.41 1.53 -9.38
N ASN A 222 -22.69 2.45 -10.29
CA ASN A 222 -24.05 2.77 -10.70
C ASN A 222 -24.60 1.61 -11.54
N LEU A 223 -25.72 1.03 -11.09
CA LEU A 223 -26.30 -0.16 -11.71
C LEU A 223 -27.21 0.12 -12.90
N TRP A 224 -27.55 1.38 -13.20
CA TRP A 224 -28.46 1.77 -14.28
C TRP A 224 -29.85 1.10 -14.17
N TYR A 225 -30.75 1.69 -13.39
CA TYR A 225 -32.06 1.08 -13.11
C TYR A 225 -31.98 -0.34 -12.49
N GLY A 226 -30.96 -0.61 -11.68
CA GLY A 226 -30.68 -1.95 -11.12
C GLY A 226 -30.11 -2.95 -12.15
N GLY A 227 -29.84 -2.48 -13.36
CA GLY A 227 -29.31 -3.21 -14.52
C GLY A 227 -30.39 -3.63 -15.50
N THR A 228 -31.64 -3.22 -15.30
CA THR A 228 -32.80 -3.82 -16.01
C THR A 228 -32.82 -3.57 -17.52
N GLU A 229 -32.05 -2.60 -18.00
CA GLU A 229 -31.88 -2.31 -19.43
C GLU A 229 -31.05 -3.38 -20.17
N VAL A 230 -30.43 -4.32 -19.44
CA VAL A 230 -29.63 -5.42 -20.01
C VAL A 230 -30.22 -6.77 -19.59
N HIS A 231 -30.39 -7.67 -20.56
CA HIS A 231 -30.85 -9.03 -20.32
C HIS A 231 -29.86 -9.80 -19.42
N ASP A 232 -30.39 -10.61 -18.51
CA ASP A 232 -29.62 -11.39 -17.53
C ASP A 232 -28.69 -10.55 -16.64
N HIS A 233 -29.00 -9.26 -16.44
CA HIS A 233 -28.16 -8.30 -15.71
C HIS A 233 -27.66 -8.83 -14.37
N ARG A 234 -28.50 -9.52 -13.58
CA ARG A 234 -28.09 -10.04 -12.26
C ARG A 234 -26.97 -11.06 -12.36
N ALA A 235 -27.04 -11.98 -13.34
CA ALA A 235 -25.98 -12.96 -13.56
C ALA A 235 -24.68 -12.30 -14.03
N LYS A 236 -24.79 -11.27 -14.90
CA LYS A 236 -23.66 -10.47 -15.37
C LYS A 236 -23.02 -9.66 -14.24
N GLN A 237 -23.82 -9.05 -13.36
CA GLN A 237 -23.35 -8.35 -12.16
C GLN A 237 -22.59 -9.27 -11.21
N LEU A 238 -23.13 -10.47 -10.94
CA LEU A 238 -22.44 -11.48 -10.12
C LEU A 238 -21.11 -11.92 -10.73
N LYS A 239 -21.07 -12.11 -12.05
CA LYS A 239 -19.83 -12.42 -12.78
C LYS A 239 -18.79 -11.32 -12.59
N VAL A 240 -19.16 -10.05 -12.79
CA VAL A 240 -18.26 -8.89 -12.61
C VAL A 240 -17.69 -8.86 -11.19
N ILE A 241 -18.53 -9.00 -10.17
CA ILE A 241 -18.09 -9.00 -8.76
C ILE A 241 -17.11 -10.15 -8.48
N ALA A 242 -17.39 -11.35 -9.03
CA ALA A 242 -16.52 -12.51 -8.86
C ALA A 242 -15.15 -12.34 -9.57
N GLU A 243 -15.14 -11.83 -10.81
CA GLU A 243 -13.92 -11.70 -11.63
C GLU A 243 -13.01 -10.56 -11.17
N THR A 244 -13.58 -9.51 -10.59
CA THR A 244 -12.81 -8.35 -10.09
C THR A 244 -12.23 -8.58 -8.69
N GLU A 245 -12.65 -9.65 -8.01
CA GLU A 245 -12.29 -10.01 -6.63
C GLU A 245 -12.41 -8.82 -5.65
N VAL A 246 -13.42 -7.97 -5.86
CA VAL A 246 -13.74 -6.85 -4.95
C VAL A 246 -14.17 -7.39 -3.59
N ASP A 247 -13.93 -6.61 -2.55
CA ASP A 247 -14.24 -6.97 -1.17
C ASP A 247 -15.49 -6.22 -0.67
N VAL A 248 -15.69 -4.97 -1.12
CA VAL A 248 -16.84 -4.12 -0.81
C VAL A 248 -17.29 -3.37 -2.07
N VAL A 249 -18.59 -3.27 -2.31
CA VAL A 249 -19.16 -2.51 -3.43
C VAL A 249 -20.18 -1.50 -2.91
N GLY A 250 -19.95 -0.21 -3.17
CA GLY A 250 -20.95 0.84 -3.06
C GLY A 250 -21.75 0.94 -4.34
N LEU A 251 -23.07 0.81 -4.22
CA LEU A 251 -24.02 0.70 -5.32
C LEU A 251 -24.93 1.92 -5.36
N GLN A 252 -25.13 2.43 -6.57
CA GLN A 252 -26.10 3.47 -6.90
C GLN A 252 -27.12 2.91 -7.90
N GLU A 253 -28.30 3.52 -8.00
CA GLU A 253 -29.40 3.07 -8.84
C GLU A 253 -29.77 1.61 -8.61
N THR A 254 -29.88 1.22 -7.35
CA THR A 254 -30.28 -0.16 -7.00
C THR A 254 -31.75 -0.47 -7.26
N TYR A 255 -32.60 0.57 -7.41
CA TYR A 255 -34.04 0.48 -7.63
C TYR A 255 -34.74 -0.51 -6.68
N GLY A 256 -34.37 -0.46 -5.41
CA GLY A 256 -34.95 -1.24 -4.33
C GLY A 256 -34.07 -2.39 -3.88
N THR A 257 -34.24 -3.58 -4.46
CA THR A 257 -33.72 -4.84 -3.89
C THR A 257 -32.36 -5.27 -4.43
N ALA A 258 -31.76 -4.54 -5.39
CA ALA A 258 -30.58 -5.06 -6.09
C ALA A 258 -29.37 -5.35 -5.19
N ALA A 259 -29.07 -4.49 -4.22
CA ALA A 259 -27.99 -4.74 -3.27
C ALA A 259 -28.23 -6.00 -2.43
N GLN A 260 -29.46 -6.18 -1.93
CA GLN A 260 -29.83 -7.36 -1.16
C GLN A 260 -29.72 -8.64 -1.99
N GLU A 261 -30.27 -8.65 -3.21
CA GLU A 261 -30.24 -9.81 -4.10
C GLU A 261 -28.82 -10.24 -4.48
N LEU A 262 -27.94 -9.28 -4.79
CA LEU A 262 -26.52 -9.56 -5.06
C LEU A 262 -25.84 -10.17 -3.85
N ALA A 263 -26.03 -9.58 -2.67
CA ALA A 263 -25.42 -10.07 -1.45
C ALA A 263 -25.91 -11.46 -1.06
N GLU A 264 -27.21 -11.74 -1.15
CA GLU A 264 -27.77 -13.06 -0.87
C GLU A 264 -27.21 -14.13 -1.81
N ALA A 265 -27.08 -13.82 -3.11
CA ALA A 265 -26.49 -14.73 -4.09
C ALA A 265 -24.99 -15.00 -3.85
N LEU A 266 -24.25 -14.02 -3.33
CA LEU A 266 -22.83 -14.14 -3.01
C LEU A 266 -22.57 -14.73 -1.61
N GLY A 267 -23.59 -14.78 -0.74
CA GLY A 267 -23.43 -15.07 0.69
C GLY A 267 -22.70 -13.94 1.44
N TRP A 268 -22.90 -12.69 1.01
CA TRP A 268 -22.26 -11.49 1.54
C TRP A 268 -23.18 -10.71 2.50
N TYR A 269 -22.57 -9.80 3.25
CA TYR A 269 -23.29 -8.82 4.07
C TYR A 269 -23.80 -7.69 3.19
N HIS A 270 -24.89 -7.04 3.59
CA HIS A 270 -25.39 -5.87 2.88
C HIS A 270 -26.00 -4.84 3.82
N HIS A 271 -26.06 -3.61 3.32
CA HIS A 271 -26.84 -2.52 3.85
C HIS A 271 -27.61 -1.89 2.69
N ARG A 272 -28.93 -1.78 2.82
CA ARG A 272 -29.80 -1.08 1.87
C ARG A 272 -30.18 0.27 2.48
N ALA A 273 -30.08 1.34 1.70
CA ALA A 273 -30.49 2.67 2.10
C ALA A 273 -31.43 3.25 1.02
N GLY A 274 -32.71 3.36 1.37
CA GLY A 274 -33.77 3.79 0.48
C GLY A 274 -33.96 2.87 -0.73
N VAL A 275 -34.38 3.46 -1.84
CA VAL A 275 -34.60 2.77 -3.13
C VAL A 275 -33.39 2.84 -4.06
N ASN A 276 -32.40 3.67 -3.75
CA ASN A 276 -31.32 4.00 -4.68
C ASN A 276 -29.95 3.46 -4.23
N LEU A 277 -29.62 3.55 -2.94
CA LEU A 277 -28.28 3.24 -2.45
C LEU A 277 -28.20 1.86 -1.80
N GLY A 278 -27.05 1.22 -1.95
CA GLY A 278 -26.74 0.01 -1.21
C GLY A 278 -25.24 -0.22 -1.09
N ILE A 279 -24.84 -0.98 -0.07
CA ILE A 279 -23.47 -1.46 0.07
C ILE A 279 -23.53 -2.97 0.29
N ILE A 280 -22.70 -3.71 -0.45
CA ILE A 280 -22.48 -5.14 -0.23
C ILE A 280 -21.02 -5.37 0.16
N SER A 281 -20.79 -6.32 1.08
CA SER A 281 -19.47 -6.55 1.65
C SER A 281 -19.23 -8.04 1.88
N ARG A 282 -18.08 -8.52 1.42
CA ARG A 282 -17.55 -9.84 1.77
C ARG A 282 -17.18 -9.94 3.25
N HIS A 283 -16.91 -8.79 3.87
CA HIS A 283 -16.52 -8.65 5.27
C HIS A 283 -17.74 -8.33 6.15
N PRO A 284 -17.76 -8.78 7.41
CA PRO A 284 -18.82 -8.41 8.35
C PRO A 284 -19.02 -6.89 8.42
N ILE A 285 -20.27 -6.47 8.28
CA ILE A 285 -20.70 -5.10 8.57
C ILE A 285 -20.96 -5.03 10.08
N THR A 286 -20.23 -4.14 10.78
CA THR A 286 -20.33 -3.99 12.24
C THR A 286 -21.22 -2.83 12.64
N ASP A 287 -21.29 -1.80 11.79
CA ASP A 287 -22.08 -0.59 12.00
C ASP A 287 -22.63 -0.08 10.67
N THR A 288 -23.71 0.68 10.72
CA THR A 288 -24.36 1.32 9.57
C THR A 288 -24.59 2.79 9.86
N PHE A 289 -24.41 3.64 8.85
CA PHE A 289 -24.46 5.09 8.95
C PHE A 289 -25.38 5.69 7.89
N GLY A 290 -25.88 6.90 8.15
CA GLY A 290 -26.82 7.59 7.27
C GLY A 290 -28.29 7.26 7.56
N ASP A 291 -29.18 7.76 6.72
CA ASP A 291 -30.62 7.54 6.84
C ASP A 291 -31.02 6.25 6.10
N PRO A 292 -31.66 5.27 6.76
CA PRO A 292 -32.14 4.06 6.09
C PRO A 292 -33.18 4.33 4.99
N GLU A 293 -33.87 5.47 5.03
CA GLU A 293 -34.80 5.95 4.01
C GLU A 293 -34.26 7.24 3.36
N VAL A 294 -32.94 7.30 3.14
CA VAL A 294 -32.34 8.30 2.25
C VAL A 294 -33.15 8.31 0.95
N GLY A 295 -33.54 9.50 0.51
CA GLY A 295 -34.32 9.66 -0.72
C GLY A 295 -33.58 9.14 -1.95
N PHE A 296 -33.98 9.56 -3.14
CA PHE A 296 -33.26 9.11 -4.33
C PHE A 296 -31.79 9.55 -4.29
N TYR A 297 -31.47 10.78 -3.90
CA TYR A 297 -30.09 11.25 -3.71
C TYR A 297 -29.71 11.36 -2.24
N GLY A 298 -28.44 11.11 -1.94
CA GLY A 298 -27.87 11.27 -0.61
C GLY A 298 -26.68 10.35 -0.36
N ALA A 299 -26.49 9.98 0.91
CA ALA A 299 -25.34 9.22 1.38
C ALA A 299 -25.75 8.15 2.41
N ALA A 300 -25.11 6.99 2.34
CA ALA A 300 -25.20 5.94 3.36
C ALA A 300 -23.84 5.26 3.52
N GLY A 301 -23.56 4.71 4.70
CA GLY A 301 -22.27 4.12 5.00
C GLY A 301 -22.35 2.87 5.86
N VAL A 302 -21.26 2.12 5.88
CA VAL A 302 -21.07 0.96 6.74
C VAL A 302 -19.67 0.93 7.31
N ARG A 303 -19.51 0.37 8.50
CA ARG A 303 -18.21 -0.07 9.02
C ARG A 303 -17.99 -1.53 8.66
N VAL A 304 -16.89 -1.83 8.00
CA VAL A 304 -16.50 -3.20 7.63
C VAL A 304 -15.30 -3.67 8.43
N ARG A 305 -15.38 -4.89 8.96
CA ARG A 305 -14.27 -5.56 9.66
C ARG A 305 -13.49 -6.46 8.72
N VAL A 306 -12.38 -5.97 8.20
CA VAL A 306 -11.48 -6.74 7.31
C VAL A 306 -10.77 -7.84 8.10
N ALA A 307 -10.31 -7.52 9.30
CA ALA A 307 -9.75 -8.44 10.29
C ALA A 307 -9.84 -7.86 11.71
N GLU A 308 -9.42 -8.64 12.72
CA GLU A 308 -9.29 -8.12 14.08
C GLU A 308 -8.29 -6.95 14.12
N GLY A 309 -8.73 -5.82 14.66
CA GLY A 309 -7.94 -4.57 14.68
C GLY A 309 -7.77 -3.88 13.33
N ALA A 310 -8.50 -4.30 12.28
CA ALA A 310 -8.46 -3.71 10.95
C ALA A 310 -9.89 -3.49 10.44
N GLU A 311 -10.40 -2.28 10.65
CA GLU A 311 -11.73 -1.82 10.24
C GLU A 311 -11.59 -0.59 9.33
N ALA A 312 -12.57 -0.40 8.45
CA ALA A 312 -12.68 0.77 7.61
C ALA A 312 -14.15 1.12 7.39
N ASP A 313 -14.44 2.40 7.22
CA ASP A 313 -15.77 2.86 6.81
C ASP A 313 -15.83 2.92 5.28
N VAL A 314 -16.94 2.48 4.71
CA VAL A 314 -17.23 2.63 3.28
C VAL A 314 -18.56 3.36 3.17
N TRP A 315 -18.54 4.52 2.52
CA TRP A 315 -19.70 5.35 2.24
C TRP A 315 -20.00 5.34 0.76
N THR A 316 -21.26 5.23 0.39
CA THR A 316 -21.75 5.40 -0.98
C THR A 316 -22.59 6.66 -1.08
N VAL A 317 -22.40 7.44 -2.14
CA VAL A 317 -23.22 8.61 -2.49
C VAL A 317 -23.77 8.48 -3.91
N HIS A 318 -24.94 9.08 -4.12
CA HIS A 318 -25.45 9.40 -5.45
C HIS A 318 -25.96 10.84 -5.38
N LEU A 319 -25.31 11.74 -6.10
CA LEU A 319 -25.65 13.16 -6.13
C LEU A 319 -26.59 13.48 -7.31
N ASP A 320 -27.28 14.61 -7.22
CA ASP A 320 -28.29 15.04 -8.20
C ASP A 320 -27.75 15.09 -9.64
N TYR A 321 -28.47 14.48 -10.60
CA TYR A 321 -28.06 14.43 -12.01
C TYR A 321 -28.47 15.66 -12.83
N GLU A 322 -29.34 16.54 -12.33
CA GLU A 322 -29.93 17.58 -13.19
C GLU A 322 -28.86 18.55 -13.72
N SER A 323 -28.89 18.76 -15.04
CA SER A 323 -27.93 19.58 -15.80
C SER A 323 -26.48 19.12 -15.70
N TYR A 324 -26.20 18.03 -16.42
CA TYR A 324 -24.87 17.52 -16.69
C TYR A 324 -23.99 18.55 -17.43
N GLY A 325 -22.86 18.92 -16.82
CA GLY A 325 -21.90 19.89 -17.34
C GLY A 325 -20.92 19.19 -18.28
N PRO A 326 -21.17 19.29 -19.60
CA PRO A 326 -20.73 20.46 -20.36
C PRO A 326 -21.82 21.11 -21.23
N TYR A 327 -23.07 20.62 -21.19
CA TYR A 327 -24.13 21.13 -22.07
C TYR A 327 -24.77 22.43 -21.58
N VAL A 328 -24.84 22.63 -20.27
CA VAL A 328 -25.35 23.86 -19.66
C VAL A 328 -24.64 24.08 -18.32
N PRO A 329 -23.63 24.97 -18.24
CA PRO A 329 -23.08 25.38 -16.95
C PRO A 329 -24.14 26.21 -16.21
N SER A 330 -24.93 25.55 -15.37
CA SER A 330 -25.85 26.22 -14.45
C SER A 330 -25.28 26.13 -13.05
N ALA A 331 -24.77 27.26 -12.55
CA ALA A 331 -24.26 27.38 -11.18
C ALA A 331 -25.27 26.95 -10.10
N ALA A 332 -26.56 26.89 -10.42
CA ALA A 332 -27.61 26.44 -9.50
C ALA A 332 -27.53 24.93 -9.20
N HIS A 333 -27.26 24.08 -10.19
CA HIS A 333 -27.24 22.62 -10.01
C HIS A 333 -25.97 22.13 -9.32
N GLU A 334 -24.82 22.75 -9.62
CA GLU A 334 -23.60 22.56 -8.83
C GLU A 334 -23.84 22.89 -7.34
N GLY A 335 -24.68 23.89 -7.05
CA GLY A 335 -25.06 24.24 -5.68
C GLY A 335 -25.81 23.12 -4.94
N VAL A 336 -26.67 22.37 -5.65
CA VAL A 336 -27.41 21.22 -5.07
C VAL A 336 -26.45 20.07 -4.78
N ARG A 337 -25.64 19.66 -5.76
CA ARG A 337 -24.63 18.59 -5.56
C ARG A 337 -23.63 18.93 -4.46
N LEU A 338 -23.19 20.19 -4.40
CA LEU A 338 -22.30 20.66 -3.34
C LEU A 338 -22.94 20.57 -1.95
N ALA A 339 -24.22 20.94 -1.82
CA ALA A 339 -24.94 20.83 -0.56
C ALA A 339 -25.08 19.36 -0.12
N GLN A 340 -25.39 18.46 -1.06
CA GLN A 340 -25.47 17.02 -0.80
C GLN A 340 -24.11 16.42 -0.40
N MET A 341 -23.03 16.81 -1.08
CA MET A 341 -21.67 16.38 -0.73
C MET A 341 -21.28 16.86 0.68
N ARG A 342 -21.56 18.12 1.03
CA ARG A 342 -21.29 18.64 2.39
C ARG A 342 -22.09 17.90 3.46
N ASP A 343 -23.37 17.63 3.22
CA ASP A 343 -24.18 16.81 4.14
C ASP A 343 -23.62 15.39 4.30
N ALA A 344 -23.09 14.79 3.24
CA ALA A 344 -22.39 13.50 3.33
C ALA A 344 -21.12 13.61 4.18
N LEU A 345 -20.24 14.59 3.90
CA LEU A 345 -18.98 14.81 4.60
C LEU A 345 -19.18 15.09 6.10
N ASP A 346 -20.20 15.87 6.46
CA ASP A 346 -20.54 16.21 7.85
C ASP A 346 -20.93 14.98 8.69
N ARG A 347 -21.32 13.87 8.06
CA ARG A 347 -21.70 12.62 8.72
C ARG A 347 -20.56 11.62 8.86
N ILE A 348 -19.44 11.83 8.16
CA ILE A 348 -18.29 10.92 8.16
C ILE A 348 -17.36 11.26 9.32
N ASP A 349 -17.22 10.33 10.27
CA ASP A 349 -16.27 10.48 11.38
C ASP A 349 -14.80 10.27 10.95
N GLU A 350 -13.87 10.61 11.84
CA GLU A 350 -12.42 10.44 11.64
C GLU A 350 -11.84 9.28 12.47
N SER A 351 -12.68 8.39 12.99
CA SER A 351 -12.27 7.34 13.94
C SER A 351 -11.57 6.15 13.27
N VAL A 352 -11.87 5.89 12.00
CA VAL A 352 -11.26 4.83 11.19
C VAL A 352 -10.96 5.34 9.77
N PRO A 353 -10.06 4.67 9.02
CA PRO A 353 -9.88 4.94 7.60
C PRO A 353 -11.20 4.82 6.84
N VAL A 354 -11.42 5.68 5.85
CA VAL A 354 -12.70 5.74 5.11
C VAL A 354 -12.48 5.78 3.60
N ALA A 355 -13.32 5.06 2.87
CA ALA A 355 -13.52 5.20 1.43
C ALA A 355 -14.91 5.81 1.17
N LEU A 356 -14.95 6.95 0.48
CA LEU A 356 -16.17 7.60 0.01
C LEU A 356 -16.29 7.33 -1.49
N VAL A 357 -17.30 6.56 -1.86
CA VAL A 357 -17.52 6.10 -3.23
C VAL A 357 -18.84 6.61 -3.77
N GLY A 358 -19.00 6.70 -5.08
CA GLY A 358 -20.29 7.01 -5.65
C GLY A 358 -20.27 7.63 -7.03
N ASP A 359 -21.47 7.82 -7.56
CA ASP A 359 -21.75 8.65 -8.72
C ASP A 359 -22.00 10.09 -8.24
N PHE A 360 -21.07 10.98 -8.55
CA PHE A 360 -21.13 12.38 -8.11
C PHE A 360 -21.83 13.26 -9.14
N ASN A 361 -22.19 12.73 -10.32
CA ASN A 361 -22.76 13.49 -11.43
C ASN A 361 -21.98 14.78 -11.76
N THR A 362 -20.67 14.79 -11.54
CA THR A 362 -19.80 15.96 -11.71
C THR A 362 -18.38 15.53 -12.06
N PRO A 363 -17.69 16.21 -12.99
CA PRO A 363 -16.27 15.98 -13.23
C PRO A 363 -15.39 16.38 -12.04
N SER A 364 -14.14 15.91 -12.05
CA SER A 364 -13.15 16.30 -11.05
C SER A 364 -12.54 17.67 -11.33
N HIS A 365 -12.33 18.47 -10.30
CA HIS A 365 -11.48 19.66 -10.36
C HIS A 365 -10.02 19.35 -10.74
N LEU A 366 -9.59 18.09 -10.59
CA LEU A 366 -8.27 17.62 -11.01
C LEU A 366 -8.21 17.25 -12.50
N ASP A 367 -9.35 16.88 -13.10
CA ASP A 367 -9.42 16.52 -14.53
C ASP A 367 -9.53 17.77 -15.40
N TRP A 368 -10.15 18.82 -14.87
CA TRP A 368 -10.44 20.07 -15.56
C TRP A 368 -10.00 21.28 -14.73
N PRO A 369 -8.68 21.55 -14.61
CA PRO A 369 -8.15 22.59 -13.72
C PRO A 369 -8.57 24.02 -14.10
N ASP A 370 -9.03 24.23 -15.33
CA ASP A 370 -9.48 25.53 -15.83
C ASP A 370 -10.98 25.81 -15.55
N ILE A 371 -11.70 24.84 -14.98
CA ILE A 371 -13.14 24.93 -14.66
C ILE A 371 -13.34 24.73 -13.16
N GLU A 372 -14.24 25.50 -12.55
CA GLU A 372 -14.57 25.35 -11.13
C GLU A 372 -15.52 24.14 -10.93
N TRP A 373 -15.00 23.09 -10.30
CA TRP A 373 -15.78 21.92 -9.88
C TRP A 373 -15.81 21.82 -8.34
N PRO A 374 -16.77 22.52 -7.68
CA PRO A 374 -16.74 22.73 -6.23
C PRO A 374 -17.03 21.47 -5.41
N VAL A 375 -17.71 20.48 -5.99
CA VAL A 375 -18.11 19.24 -5.28
C VAL A 375 -16.88 18.41 -4.90
N THR A 376 -16.06 18.04 -5.88
CA THR A 376 -14.83 17.26 -5.63
C THR A 376 -13.79 18.10 -4.87
N LYS A 377 -13.79 19.42 -5.06
CA LYS A 377 -12.94 20.32 -4.28
C LYS A 377 -13.32 20.34 -2.80
N ALA A 378 -14.61 20.35 -2.47
CA ALA A 378 -15.07 20.29 -1.08
C ALA A 378 -14.66 18.97 -0.39
N ALA A 379 -14.65 17.85 -1.12
CA ALA A 379 -14.15 16.60 -0.59
C ALA A 379 -12.64 16.65 -0.32
N GLU A 380 -11.84 17.25 -1.23
CA GLU A 380 -10.41 17.48 -1.01
C GLU A 380 -10.16 18.37 0.23
N GLU A 381 -10.93 19.45 0.38
CA GLU A 381 -10.87 20.35 1.53
C GLU A 381 -11.24 19.65 2.86
N ALA A 382 -12.08 18.61 2.80
CA ALA A 382 -12.39 17.73 3.93
C ALA A 382 -11.34 16.62 4.18
N GLY A 383 -10.22 16.66 3.47
CA GLY A 383 -9.08 15.75 3.64
C GLY A 383 -9.19 14.43 2.88
N PHE A 384 -10.14 14.31 1.94
CA PHE A 384 -10.21 13.16 1.05
C PHE A 384 -9.25 13.31 -0.13
N VAL A 385 -8.69 12.18 -0.58
CA VAL A 385 -7.80 12.09 -1.73
C VAL A 385 -8.48 11.25 -2.81
N ASP A 386 -8.43 11.72 -4.06
CA ASP A 386 -8.91 10.99 -5.24
C ASP A 386 -7.97 9.81 -5.54
N SER A 387 -8.43 8.58 -5.31
CA SER A 387 -7.59 7.41 -5.50
C SER A 387 -7.20 7.15 -6.95
N TYR A 388 -8.05 7.51 -7.91
CA TYR A 388 -7.75 7.35 -9.32
C TYR A 388 -6.64 8.31 -9.74
N ARG A 389 -6.71 9.58 -9.32
CA ARG A 389 -5.67 10.57 -9.64
C ARG A 389 -4.37 10.36 -8.86
N GLN A 390 -4.45 9.76 -7.69
CA GLN A 390 -3.24 9.31 -6.98
C GLN A 390 -2.50 8.21 -7.75
N ALA A 391 -3.23 7.28 -8.38
CA ALA A 391 -2.64 6.22 -9.21
C ALA A 391 -2.25 6.72 -10.62
N HIS A 392 -3.04 7.65 -11.17
CA HIS A 392 -2.91 8.17 -12.54
C HIS A 392 -2.91 9.71 -12.55
N PRO A 393 -1.77 10.36 -12.26
CA PRO A 393 -1.72 11.81 -12.07
C PRO A 393 -1.99 12.65 -13.33
N ASP A 394 -1.85 12.07 -14.52
CA ASP A 394 -2.05 12.76 -15.80
C ASP A 394 -3.48 12.50 -16.34
N PRO A 395 -4.39 13.50 -16.29
CA PRO A 395 -5.77 13.35 -16.76
C PRO A 395 -5.91 13.28 -18.28
N VAL A 396 -4.90 13.69 -19.05
CA VAL A 396 -4.93 13.58 -20.51
C VAL A 396 -4.49 12.19 -20.96
N ALA A 397 -3.44 11.64 -20.33
CA ALA A 397 -2.93 10.31 -20.66
C ALA A 397 -3.90 9.21 -20.18
N GLU A 398 -4.44 9.35 -18.97
CA GLU A 398 -5.34 8.38 -18.35
C GLU A 398 -6.61 9.09 -17.86
N PRO A 399 -7.56 9.38 -18.75
CA PRO A 399 -8.74 10.17 -18.41
C PRO A 399 -9.70 9.44 -17.46
N GLY A 400 -9.72 8.11 -17.49
CA GLY A 400 -10.51 7.32 -16.55
C GLY A 400 -12.02 7.53 -16.68
N HIS A 401 -12.52 7.71 -17.90
CA HIS A 401 -13.94 7.96 -18.15
C HIS A 401 -14.83 6.88 -17.52
N THR A 402 -15.88 7.32 -16.85
CA THR A 402 -16.89 6.44 -16.25
C THR A 402 -18.25 6.63 -16.88
N TRP A 403 -18.57 7.84 -17.33
CA TRP A 403 -19.72 8.15 -18.16
C TRP A 403 -19.29 8.39 -19.61
N SER A 404 -19.90 7.78 -20.64
CA SER A 404 -20.65 6.52 -20.58
C SER A 404 -20.05 5.52 -21.58
N PRO A 405 -19.89 4.23 -21.23
CA PRO A 405 -19.47 3.19 -22.16
C PRO A 405 -20.51 2.82 -23.21
N VAL A 406 -21.78 3.22 -23.06
CA VAL A 406 -22.90 2.80 -23.94
C VAL A 406 -23.54 3.97 -24.71
N GLN A 407 -23.07 5.20 -24.52
CA GLN A 407 -23.51 6.34 -25.31
C GLN A 407 -22.54 6.63 -26.46
N ALA A 408 -23.10 6.99 -27.61
CA ALA A 408 -22.31 7.39 -28.77
C ALA A 408 -22.13 8.93 -28.80
N ALA A 409 -21.07 9.38 -29.45
CA ALA A 409 -20.84 10.81 -29.71
C ALA A 409 -22.11 11.48 -30.31
N PRO A 410 -22.45 12.73 -29.91
CA PRO A 410 -21.58 13.72 -29.27
C PRO A 410 -21.65 13.81 -27.73
N GLU A 411 -21.95 12.71 -27.01
CA GLU A 411 -21.90 12.67 -25.54
C GLU A 411 -20.47 12.93 -25.00
N PRO A 412 -20.27 13.78 -23.98
CA PRO A 412 -18.97 13.97 -23.35
C PRO A 412 -18.67 12.77 -22.46
N HIS A 413 -17.46 12.26 -22.62
CA HIS A 413 -16.98 11.17 -21.80
C HIS A 413 -16.26 11.78 -20.60
N ASP A 414 -16.84 11.71 -19.41
CA ASP A 414 -16.25 12.27 -18.19
C ASP A 414 -16.10 11.19 -17.12
N ARG A 415 -15.23 11.47 -16.16
CA ARG A 415 -15.11 10.70 -14.94
C ARG A 415 -15.97 11.37 -13.87
N ILE A 416 -17.10 10.74 -13.57
CA ILE A 416 -18.08 11.23 -12.59
C ILE A 416 -18.32 10.25 -11.44
N ASP A 417 -17.79 9.04 -11.55
CA ASP A 417 -17.79 8.04 -10.50
C ASP A 417 -16.43 8.04 -9.81
N PHE A 418 -16.44 8.04 -8.48
CA PHE A 418 -15.24 8.24 -7.68
C PHE A 418 -15.08 7.17 -6.62
N VAL A 419 -13.81 6.89 -6.31
CA VAL A 419 -13.39 6.32 -5.03
C VAL A 419 -12.44 7.32 -4.40
N LEU A 420 -12.94 8.08 -3.43
CA LEU A 420 -12.15 8.98 -2.60
C LEU A 420 -11.78 8.28 -1.30
N HIS A 421 -10.68 8.66 -0.67
CA HIS A 421 -10.25 8.03 0.58
C HIS A 421 -9.60 9.00 1.56
N ARG A 422 -9.64 8.64 2.84
CA ARG A 422 -8.91 9.31 3.93
C ARG A 422 -8.37 8.25 4.89
N GLY A 423 -7.06 8.28 5.16
CA GLY A 423 -6.40 7.31 6.03
C GLY A 423 -6.15 5.92 5.42
N LEU A 424 -6.38 5.75 4.12
CA LEU A 424 -6.05 4.54 3.37
C LEU A 424 -4.83 4.80 2.48
N ARG A 425 -4.11 3.73 2.11
CA ARG A 425 -3.02 3.81 1.12
C ARG A 425 -3.44 3.10 -0.15
N VAL A 426 -3.44 3.83 -1.27
CA VAL A 426 -3.75 3.31 -2.60
C VAL A 426 -2.62 2.42 -3.10
N ILE A 427 -2.97 1.22 -3.57
CA ILE A 427 -2.08 0.28 -4.26
C ILE A 427 -2.31 0.33 -5.77
N ASP A 428 -3.59 0.35 -6.18
CA ASP A 428 -4.01 0.41 -7.57
C ASP A 428 -5.41 1.03 -7.64
N SER A 429 -5.71 1.77 -8.71
CA SER A 429 -7.05 2.27 -9.00
C SER A 429 -7.28 2.25 -10.51
N ARG A 430 -8.46 1.80 -10.94
CA ARG A 430 -8.80 1.70 -12.36
C ARG A 430 -10.29 1.78 -12.60
N THR A 431 -10.67 2.21 -13.79
CA THR A 431 -12.02 2.00 -14.29
C THR A 431 -12.18 0.58 -14.83
N TYR A 432 -13.40 0.07 -14.84
CA TYR A 432 -13.69 -1.29 -15.29
C TYR A 432 -15.01 -1.37 -16.07
N VAL A 433 -14.92 -1.98 -17.24
CA VAL A 433 -16.04 -2.37 -18.10
C VAL A 433 -15.71 -3.75 -18.66
N SER A 434 -16.66 -4.69 -18.60
CA SER A 434 -16.48 -6.01 -19.21
C SER A 434 -16.78 -5.95 -20.71
N GLY A 435 -15.87 -6.51 -21.52
CA GLY A 435 -16.04 -6.59 -22.97
C GLY A 435 -15.98 -5.23 -23.65
N THR A 436 -16.66 -5.12 -24.79
CA THR A 436 -16.79 -3.86 -25.54
C THR A 436 -18.29 -3.60 -25.72
N PRO A 437 -18.90 -2.76 -24.85
CA PRO A 437 -20.34 -2.52 -24.92
C PRO A 437 -20.75 -1.94 -26.27
N ARG A 438 -21.87 -2.43 -26.80
CA ARG A 438 -22.57 -1.77 -27.90
C ARG A 438 -23.24 -0.51 -27.38
N THR A 439 -23.31 0.51 -28.22
CA THR A 439 -23.97 1.77 -27.88
C THR A 439 -25.47 1.70 -28.12
N TRP A 440 -26.21 2.67 -27.56
CA TRP A 440 -27.63 2.85 -27.84
C TRP A 440 -27.94 2.86 -29.35
N PRO A 441 -29.01 2.20 -29.82
CA PRO A 441 -30.04 1.48 -29.04
C PRO A 441 -29.72 0.00 -28.73
N ASP A 442 -28.58 -0.54 -29.16
CA ASP A 442 -28.31 -1.98 -29.19
C ASP A 442 -27.67 -2.52 -27.88
N VAL A 443 -28.15 -2.05 -26.73
CA VAL A 443 -27.55 -2.29 -25.40
C VAL A 443 -28.02 -3.58 -24.72
N GLU A 444 -29.19 -4.10 -25.10
CA GLU A 444 -29.94 -5.12 -24.34
C GLU A 444 -29.16 -6.43 -24.12
N ASP A 445 -28.26 -6.82 -25.03
CA ASP A 445 -27.40 -8.01 -24.85
C ASP A 445 -25.92 -7.69 -24.57
N ASN A 446 -25.59 -6.48 -24.10
CA ASN A 446 -24.23 -6.19 -23.66
C ASN A 446 -23.80 -7.12 -22.51
N ASP A 447 -22.51 -7.51 -22.51
CA ASP A 447 -21.92 -8.22 -21.36
C ASP A 447 -21.85 -7.32 -20.12
N TRP A 448 -21.66 -6.02 -20.33
CA TRP A 448 -21.66 -5.00 -19.30
C TRP A 448 -23.09 -4.52 -19.00
N PRO A 449 -23.60 -4.68 -17.76
CA PRO A 449 -24.99 -4.42 -17.42
C PRO A 449 -25.22 -3.02 -16.81
N SER A 450 -24.54 -1.99 -17.33
CA SER A 450 -24.65 -0.60 -16.85
C SER A 450 -24.22 0.39 -17.94
N ASP A 451 -24.68 1.63 -17.85
CA ASP A 451 -24.20 2.76 -18.64
C ASP A 451 -23.06 3.55 -17.96
N HIS A 452 -22.63 3.14 -16.76
CA HIS A 452 -21.42 3.61 -16.11
C HIS A 452 -20.31 2.54 -16.13
N ALA A 453 -19.06 2.95 -16.31
CA ALA A 453 -17.94 2.12 -15.91
C ALA A 453 -17.82 2.13 -14.38
N ALA A 454 -17.47 0.99 -13.79
CA ALA A 454 -17.16 0.95 -12.36
C ALA A 454 -15.77 1.54 -12.10
N VAL A 455 -15.54 2.06 -10.90
CA VAL A 455 -14.20 2.39 -10.41
C VAL A 455 -13.83 1.43 -9.30
N ILE A 456 -12.66 0.81 -9.41
CA ILE A 456 -12.15 -0.18 -8.45
C ILE A 456 -10.80 0.31 -7.93
N THR A 457 -10.70 0.45 -6.61
CA THR A 457 -9.44 0.79 -5.94
C THR A 457 -9.06 -0.30 -4.95
N THR A 458 -7.81 -0.73 -5.02
CA THR A 458 -7.21 -1.62 -4.03
C THR A 458 -6.44 -0.78 -3.01
N PHE A 459 -6.79 -0.90 -1.75
CA PHE A 459 -6.11 -0.26 -0.63
C PHE A 459 -5.31 -1.27 0.20
N SER A 460 -4.24 -0.79 0.81
CA SER A 460 -3.64 -1.44 1.98
C SER A 460 -4.18 -0.82 3.27
N LEU A 461 -4.62 -1.68 4.19
CA LEU A 461 -5.09 -1.34 5.52
C LEU A 461 -4.11 -1.91 6.55
N GLY A 462 -3.64 -1.05 7.46
CA GLY A 462 -2.59 -1.40 8.43
C GLY A 462 -2.91 -2.66 9.23
N SER A 463 -1.88 -3.46 9.53
CA SER A 463 -1.93 -4.47 10.58
C SER A 463 -1.80 -3.75 11.93
N GLY A 464 -2.74 -3.98 12.86
CA GLY A 464 -2.58 -3.51 14.24
C GLY A 464 -1.21 -3.91 14.80
N ALA A 465 -0.66 -3.12 15.72
CA ALA A 465 0.65 -3.39 16.31
C ALA A 465 0.68 -4.79 16.94
N GLY A 466 1.46 -5.70 16.35
CA GLY A 466 1.63 -7.06 16.84
C GLY A 466 2.89 -7.17 17.66
N THR A 467 2.79 -7.06 18.98
CA THR A 467 3.74 -7.71 19.88
C THR A 467 3.37 -9.19 19.95
N VAL A 468 4.34 -10.09 19.72
CA VAL A 468 4.17 -11.53 19.94
C VAL A 468 5.11 -11.98 21.03
#